data_AF-A0A059CEY4-F1
#
_entry.id   AF-A0A059CEY4-F1
#
_cell.length_a   1.000
_cell.length_b   1.000
_cell.length_c   1.000
_cell.angle_alpha   90.00
_cell.angle_beta   90.00
_cell.angle_gamma   90.00
#
_symmetry.space_group_name_H-M   'P 1'
#
loop_
_entity.id
_entity.type
_entity.pdbx_description
1 polymer ?
#
loop_
_entity_poly.entity_id
_entity_poly.type
_entity_poly.pdbx_seq_one_letter_code
_entity_poly.pdbx_strand_id
1 'polypeptide(L)'
;MHQRRSANYKPNIWNYDFLQSLSSKHDLKEGIKERMEGLVEEVKPMLSKSVDSLAKLELIDSMTKLGLSNLFENEMKEALERVASNNNGVFTMEEHLYASALRFRLLRQHGHIVSQNELRRFKEGSILFNRSNCEDVEAMIELLEASHLALEGENILHEAKAFSTGILRERVSSLDGRLFKCTVHALEIPLHWRVQWFDIKWQISLYEQREDKQSNLLELAKLNFNTVQATHQRDLREISRWWRDLGLMEHVEFTRDRLVESFLCALGLSQETRLSSLRKSLTKVVILILVIDDVYDLYGSLEELECFTSAITRWDSEQIQQLPECMKWADFCKALLTEAKWDNMGYTPSLEEYLSNAWTSSSGPLIMSHASFFVGHMNLEDVADLLERNKDLIYNVSMIIRLCNDLGTSTAERDRGDAPSSVVCYMREANVPQDVARKHIKELINQAWKSINAHCFGNVETPFVRTFIDVTVNASRVAHMLYQFGDGFGVQDGDIRRQILSAVIHPVALN
;
A
#
# COMPACT_ATOMS: atom_id res chain seq x y z
N MET A 1 -22.79 -18.40 -33.37
CA MET A 1 -22.09 -17.16 -32.99
C MET A 1 -22.53 -16.82 -31.58
N HIS A 2 -21.71 -17.07 -30.58
CA HIS A 2 -22.01 -16.59 -29.22
C HIS A 2 -21.85 -15.07 -29.20
N GLN A 3 -22.83 -14.37 -28.64
CA GLN A 3 -22.75 -12.92 -28.44
C GLN A 3 -21.72 -12.66 -27.34
N ARG A 4 -20.62 -11.97 -27.68
CA ARG A 4 -19.56 -11.62 -26.73
C ARG A 4 -20.09 -10.61 -25.71
N ARG A 5 -19.77 -10.78 -24.42
CA ARG A 5 -20.01 -9.74 -23.41
C ARG A 5 -18.99 -8.63 -23.63
N SER A 6 -19.37 -7.40 -23.28
CA SER A 6 -18.48 -6.25 -23.27
C SER A 6 -18.84 -5.38 -22.07
N ALA A 7 -17.82 -4.93 -21.34
CA ALA A 7 -17.99 -4.00 -20.22
C ALA A 7 -18.12 -2.53 -20.68
N ASN A 8 -18.05 -2.25 -21.99
CA ASN A 8 -18.05 -0.89 -22.54
C ASN A 8 -17.03 0.03 -21.85
N TYR A 9 -15.78 -0.45 -21.74
CA TYR A 9 -14.74 0.29 -21.07
C TYR A 9 -14.50 1.65 -21.72
N LYS A 10 -14.29 2.66 -20.86
CA LYS A 10 -13.87 3.97 -21.32
C LYS A 10 -12.46 3.89 -21.93
N PRO A 11 -12.22 4.62 -23.04
CA PRO A 11 -10.90 4.70 -23.65
C PRO A 11 -9.91 5.34 -22.68
N ASN A 12 -8.63 5.05 -22.89
CA ASN A 12 -7.56 5.64 -22.10
C ASN A 12 -7.60 7.18 -22.15
N ILE A 13 -7.57 7.80 -20.98
CA ILE A 13 -7.63 9.26 -20.81
C ILE A 13 -6.26 9.95 -20.97
N TRP A 14 -5.17 9.19 -20.94
CA TRP A 14 -3.81 9.73 -20.93
C TRP A 14 -3.27 9.87 -22.35
N ASN A 15 -2.92 11.11 -22.73
CA ASN A 15 -2.27 11.38 -24.00
C ASN A 15 -0.79 10.93 -23.94
N TYR A 16 -0.41 9.97 -24.79
CA TYR A 16 0.96 9.43 -24.80
C TYR A 16 2.02 10.44 -25.23
N ASP A 17 1.71 11.41 -26.10
CA ASP A 17 2.66 12.48 -26.44
C ASP A 17 2.90 13.39 -25.25
N PHE A 18 1.85 13.68 -24.47
CA PHE A 18 2.01 14.37 -23.18
C PHE A 18 2.89 13.55 -22.23
N LEU A 19 2.65 12.24 -22.08
CA LEU A 19 3.49 11.39 -21.24
C LEU A 19 4.96 11.42 -21.69
N GLN A 20 5.22 11.33 -23.00
CA GLN A 20 6.58 11.42 -23.56
C GLN A 20 7.22 12.80 -23.33
N SER A 21 6.41 13.87 -23.29
CA SER A 21 6.88 15.24 -23.04
C SER A 21 7.24 15.53 -21.58
N LEU A 22 6.89 14.65 -20.63
CA LEU A 22 7.17 14.83 -19.20
C LEU A 22 8.67 15.02 -18.98
N SER A 23 9.13 16.26 -18.80
CA SER A 23 10.51 16.57 -18.46
C SER A 23 10.51 17.39 -17.18
N SER A 24 10.97 16.80 -16.07
CA SER A 24 11.15 17.58 -14.85
C SER A 24 12.30 18.56 -15.05
N LYS A 25 12.06 19.85 -14.84
CA LYS A 25 13.13 20.87 -14.71
C LYS A 25 14.09 20.57 -13.54
N HIS A 26 13.72 19.62 -12.68
CA HIS A 26 14.46 19.10 -11.54
C HIS A 26 15.22 17.80 -11.85
N ASP A 27 15.37 17.41 -13.12
CA ASP A 27 16.43 16.47 -13.52
C ASP A 27 17.79 17.10 -13.16
N LEU A 28 18.21 16.88 -11.91
CA LEU A 28 19.56 17.03 -11.34
C LEU A 28 20.38 18.17 -11.95
N LYS A 29 19.82 19.39 -12.01
CA LYS A 29 20.66 20.57 -12.20
C LYS A 29 21.65 20.61 -11.04
N GLU A 30 22.93 20.76 -11.35
CA GLU A 30 24.04 20.70 -10.39
C GLU A 30 23.75 21.50 -9.11
N GLY A 31 23.21 22.72 -9.24
CA GLY A 31 22.85 23.57 -8.10
C GLY A 31 21.70 23.04 -7.21
N ILE A 32 20.77 22.23 -7.71
CA ILE A 32 19.73 21.58 -6.86
C ILE A 32 20.39 20.52 -5.97
N LYS A 33 21.29 19.74 -6.56
CA LYS A 33 21.99 18.68 -5.83
C LYS A 33 22.87 19.27 -4.73
N GLU A 34 23.66 20.30 -5.05
CA GLU A 34 24.49 21.02 -4.07
C GLU A 34 23.64 21.62 -2.94
N ARG A 35 22.49 22.22 -3.26
CA ARG A 35 21.58 22.76 -2.24
C ARG A 35 21.01 21.67 -1.32
N MET A 36 20.62 20.54 -1.89
CA MET A 36 20.15 19.40 -1.11
C MET A 36 21.23 18.85 -0.18
N GLU A 37 22.47 18.69 -0.68
CA GLU A 37 23.61 18.23 0.13
C GLU A 37 23.88 19.19 1.30
N GLY A 38 23.85 20.51 1.07
CA GLY A 38 23.97 21.50 2.13
C GLY A 38 22.85 21.39 3.18
N LEU A 39 21.60 21.25 2.74
CA LEU A 39 20.45 21.08 3.64
C LEU A 39 20.51 19.77 4.45
N VAL A 40 21.01 18.68 3.86
CA VAL A 40 21.23 17.42 4.58
C VAL A 40 22.23 17.62 5.72
N GLU A 41 23.35 18.30 5.47
CA GLU A 41 24.35 18.61 6.51
C GLU A 41 23.82 19.58 7.57
N GLU A 42 22.88 20.47 7.24
CA GLU A 42 22.19 21.34 8.21
C GLU A 42 21.21 20.55 9.12
N VAL A 43 20.49 19.57 8.55
CA VAL A 43 19.45 18.80 9.26
C VAL A 43 20.06 17.65 10.09
N LYS A 44 21.13 17.03 9.61
CA LYS A 44 21.77 15.87 10.24
C LYS A 44 22.12 16.07 11.74
N PRO A 45 22.69 17.21 12.18
CA PRO A 45 22.96 17.46 13.59
C PRO A 45 21.72 17.52 14.48
N MET A 46 20.51 17.75 13.92
CA MET A 46 19.27 17.80 14.69
C MET A 46 18.91 16.41 15.26
N LEU A 47 19.26 15.33 14.54
CA LEU A 47 19.08 13.95 14.99
C LEU A 47 20.11 13.54 16.06
N SER A 48 21.35 14.06 15.98
CA SER A 48 22.43 13.69 16.89
C SER A 48 22.46 14.48 18.20
N LYS A 49 22.03 15.75 18.19
CA LYS A 49 22.08 16.65 19.35
C LYS A 49 20.92 16.48 20.34
N SER A 50 19.82 15.85 19.93
CA SER A 50 18.70 15.60 20.83
C SER A 50 19.04 14.45 21.78
N VAL A 51 18.87 14.67 23.09
CA VAL A 51 18.78 13.56 24.06
C VAL A 51 17.55 12.70 23.67
N ASP A 52 17.49 11.42 24.04
CA ASP A 52 16.34 10.55 23.78
C ASP A 52 15.05 11.12 24.39
N SER A 53 14.38 11.97 23.61
CA SER A 53 13.33 12.89 24.03
C SER A 53 12.18 12.84 23.02
N LEU A 54 11.01 13.33 23.42
CA LEU A 54 9.82 13.37 22.58
C LEU A 54 10.09 14.12 21.26
N ALA A 55 10.80 15.25 21.34
CA ALA A 55 11.19 16.05 20.19
C ALA A 55 12.01 15.26 19.15
N LYS A 56 12.83 14.29 19.58
CA LYS A 56 13.57 13.41 18.66
C LYS A 56 12.61 12.49 17.89
N LEU A 57 11.64 11.89 18.58
CA LEU A 57 10.64 11.03 17.95
C LEU A 57 9.74 11.82 16.99
N GLU A 58 9.32 13.03 17.38
CA GLU A 58 8.54 13.92 16.53
C GLU A 58 9.31 14.38 15.29
N LEU A 59 10.63 14.59 15.42
CA LEU A 59 11.50 14.90 14.30
C LEU A 59 11.60 13.71 13.34
N ILE A 60 11.87 12.50 13.84
CA ILE A 60 11.91 11.27 13.02
C ILE A 60 10.58 11.04 12.31
N ASP A 61 9.47 11.19 13.03
CA ASP A 61 8.12 11.05 12.47
C ASP A 61 7.83 12.10 11.39
N SER A 62 8.19 13.36 11.63
CA SER A 62 8.06 14.44 10.65
C SER A 62 8.90 14.18 9.40
N MET A 63 10.17 13.80 9.57
CA MET A 63 11.06 13.46 8.46
C MET A 63 10.52 12.28 7.65
N THR A 64 9.97 11.26 8.32
CA THR A 64 9.35 10.11 7.66
C THR A 64 8.11 10.54 6.88
N LYS A 65 7.18 11.28 7.48
CA LYS A 65 5.97 11.80 6.81
C LYS A 65 6.29 12.74 5.64
N LEU A 66 7.40 13.48 5.71
CA LEU A 66 7.90 14.34 4.65
C LEU A 66 8.68 13.61 3.55
N GLY A 67 8.83 12.29 3.66
CA GLY A 67 9.49 11.46 2.65
C GLY A 67 11.01 11.63 2.62
N LEU A 68 11.62 11.90 3.77
CA LEU A 68 13.08 12.13 3.89
C LEU A 68 13.84 10.89 4.37
N SER A 69 13.17 9.77 4.65
CA SER A 69 13.80 8.55 5.17
C SER A 69 14.94 8.04 4.26
N ASN A 70 14.82 8.21 2.94
CA ASN A 70 15.86 7.81 1.98
C ASN A 70 17.17 8.61 2.10
N LEU A 71 17.16 9.76 2.77
CA LEU A 71 18.34 10.61 2.98
C LEU A 71 18.98 10.41 4.36
N PHE A 72 18.28 9.78 5.31
CA PHE A 72 18.69 9.68 6.72
C PHE A 72 18.46 8.28 7.31
N GLU A 73 18.47 7.24 6.48
CA GLU A 73 18.13 5.86 6.88
C GLU A 73 18.98 5.39 8.06
N ASN A 74 20.30 5.59 7.99
CA ASN A 74 21.23 5.18 9.04
C ASN A 74 21.03 6.00 10.32
N GLU A 75 20.90 7.32 10.20
CA GLU A 75 20.72 8.22 11.33
C GLU A 75 19.41 7.96 12.08
N MET A 76 18.32 7.70 11.35
CA MET A 76 17.02 7.33 11.93
C MET A 76 17.09 5.97 12.63
N LYS A 77 17.73 4.98 12.00
CA LYS A 77 17.91 3.65 12.57
C LYS A 77 18.70 3.70 13.88
N GLU A 78 19.87 4.35 13.87
CA GLU A 78 20.69 4.52 15.08
C GLU A 78 19.94 5.25 16.20
N ALA A 79 19.16 6.29 15.84
CA ALA A 79 18.38 7.02 16.81
C ALA A 79 17.30 6.15 17.47
N LEU A 80 16.59 5.32 16.68
CA LEU A 80 15.56 4.42 17.19
C LEU A 80 16.13 3.26 17.98
N GLU A 81 17.30 2.72 17.60
CA GLU A 81 18.02 1.70 18.37
C GLU A 81 18.40 2.20 19.77
N ARG A 82 18.83 3.47 19.89
CA ARG A 82 19.11 4.11 21.19
C ARG A 82 17.84 4.26 22.03
N VAL A 83 16.75 4.72 21.42
CA VAL A 83 15.42 4.81 22.09
C VAL A 83 14.90 3.44 22.53
N ALA A 84 15.15 2.39 21.75
CA ALA A 84 14.76 1.03 22.07
C ALA A 84 15.59 0.47 23.25
N SER A 85 16.88 0.77 23.30
CA SER A 85 17.82 0.26 24.32
C SER A 85 17.66 0.92 25.69
N ASN A 86 17.11 2.13 25.74
CA ASN A 86 16.82 2.84 27.00
C ASN A 86 15.52 2.31 27.64
N ASN A 87 15.65 1.23 28.43
CA ASN A 87 14.56 0.60 29.20
C ASN A 87 14.01 1.49 30.33
N ASN A 88 14.80 2.43 30.84
CA ASN A 88 14.32 3.46 31.76
C ASN A 88 13.74 4.58 30.91
N GLY A 89 12.41 4.58 30.71
CA GLY A 89 11.70 5.63 29.99
C GLY A 89 12.21 7.01 30.41
N VAL A 90 12.92 7.68 29.49
CA VAL A 90 13.48 9.02 29.72
C VAL A 90 12.38 10.09 29.75
N PHE A 91 11.13 9.73 29.41
CA PHE A 91 9.98 10.54 29.73
C PHE A 91 9.74 10.45 31.24
N THR A 92 10.06 11.52 31.96
CA THR A 92 9.63 11.68 33.36
C THR A 92 8.14 11.32 33.48
N MET A 93 7.80 10.65 34.59
CA MET A 93 6.63 9.79 34.81
C MET A 93 5.22 10.42 34.64
N GLU A 94 5.10 11.70 34.30
CA GLU A 94 3.88 12.49 34.14
C GLU A 94 4.02 13.18 32.75
N GLU A 95 3.31 12.93 31.64
CA GLU A 95 1.85 12.79 31.48
C GLU A 95 1.33 12.46 30.03
N HIS A 96 2.11 12.10 29.01
CA HIS A 96 1.56 12.06 27.63
C HIS A 96 1.37 10.67 26.99
N LEU A 97 0.10 10.20 26.94
CA LEU A 97 -0.33 9.06 26.11
C LEU A 97 0.19 9.16 24.66
N TYR A 98 0.21 10.38 24.11
CA TYR A 98 0.77 10.68 22.80
C TYR A 98 2.22 10.19 22.66
N ALA A 99 3.10 10.49 23.62
CA ALA A 99 4.50 10.10 23.56
C ALA A 99 4.68 8.58 23.59
N SER A 100 3.90 7.88 24.42
CA SER A 100 3.90 6.42 24.47
C SER A 100 3.42 5.79 23.16
N ALA A 101 2.33 6.31 22.60
CA ALA A 101 1.79 5.85 21.32
C ALA A 101 2.77 6.10 20.16
N LEU A 102 3.39 7.29 20.11
CA LEU A 102 4.38 7.64 19.10
C LEU A 102 5.62 6.75 19.17
N ARG A 103 6.18 6.57 20.37
CA ARG A 103 7.32 5.66 20.57
C ARG A 103 6.96 4.24 20.14
N PHE A 104 5.83 3.72 20.60
CA PHE A 104 5.36 2.39 20.26
C PHE A 104 5.24 2.22 18.74
N ARG A 105 4.59 3.17 18.06
CA ARG A 105 4.40 3.15 16.62
C ARG A 105 5.72 3.14 15.86
N LEU A 106 6.59 4.10 16.15
CA LEU A 106 7.86 4.24 15.44
C LEU A 106 8.77 3.02 15.64
N LEU A 107 8.86 2.50 16.87
CA LEU A 107 9.68 1.32 17.16
C LEU A 107 9.17 0.07 16.43
N ARG A 108 7.85 -0.20 16.47
CA ARG A 108 7.29 -1.35 15.73
C ARG A 108 7.42 -1.20 14.22
N GLN A 109 7.22 0.00 13.67
CA GLN A 109 7.42 0.24 12.23
C GLN A 109 8.86 -0.06 11.79
N HIS A 110 9.84 0.08 12.68
CA HIS A 110 11.24 -0.23 12.43
C HIS A 110 11.64 -1.65 12.92
N GLY A 111 10.67 -2.53 13.17
CA GLY A 111 10.88 -3.95 13.45
C GLY A 111 11.19 -4.30 14.90
N HIS A 112 11.20 -3.33 15.82
CA HIS A 112 11.43 -3.60 17.23
C HIS A 112 10.22 -4.26 17.90
N ILE A 113 10.48 -5.26 18.75
CA ILE A 113 9.45 -5.90 19.57
C ILE A 113 9.15 -4.99 20.77
N VAL A 114 7.97 -4.37 20.77
CA VAL A 114 7.48 -3.52 21.86
C VAL A 114 6.23 -4.14 22.47
N SER A 115 6.16 -4.24 23.80
CA SER A 115 5.00 -4.82 24.49
C SER A 115 3.78 -3.89 24.41
N GLN A 116 2.60 -4.44 24.11
CA GLN A 116 1.31 -3.72 24.21
C GLN A 116 1.07 -3.09 25.61
N ASN A 117 1.77 -3.54 26.65
CA ASN A 117 1.68 -2.98 27.99
C ASN A 117 2.14 -1.52 28.06
N GLU A 118 2.99 -1.05 27.14
CA GLU A 118 3.37 0.37 27.06
C GLU A 118 2.16 1.29 26.84
N LEU A 119 1.11 0.78 26.19
CA LEU A 119 -0.11 1.52 25.90
C LEU A 119 -1.21 1.29 26.95
N ARG A 120 -1.03 0.42 27.95
CA ARG A 120 -2.06 0.13 28.97
C ARG A 120 -2.60 1.38 29.66
N ARG A 121 -1.80 2.44 29.76
CA ARG A 121 -2.16 3.72 30.39
C ARG A 121 -3.40 4.38 29.78
N PHE A 122 -3.78 4.12 28.53
CA PHE A 122 -5.05 4.69 27.99
C PHE A 122 -6.27 4.22 28.81
N LYS A 123 -6.19 3.03 29.43
CA LYS A 123 -7.24 2.49 30.31
C LYS A 123 -7.29 3.24 31.64
N GLU A 124 -6.14 3.59 32.21
CA GLU A 124 -6.03 4.37 33.44
C GLU A 124 -6.44 5.84 33.21
N GLY A 125 -6.02 6.41 32.07
CA GLY A 125 -6.37 7.76 31.63
C GLY A 125 -7.83 7.93 31.19
N SER A 126 -8.57 6.85 30.89
CA SER A 126 -9.99 6.93 30.50
C SER A 126 -10.90 7.61 31.54
N ILE A 127 -10.46 7.65 32.81
CA ILE A 127 -11.12 8.35 33.92
C ILE A 127 -10.71 9.84 33.99
N LEU A 128 -9.54 10.20 33.42
CA LEU A 128 -8.92 11.54 33.45
C LEU A 128 -9.04 12.32 32.13
N PHE A 129 -9.38 11.67 31.01
CA PHE A 129 -9.55 12.33 29.71
C PHE A 129 -10.71 13.31 29.76
N ASN A 130 -10.38 14.59 29.83
CA ASN A 130 -11.36 15.64 29.65
C ASN A 130 -11.73 15.68 28.18
N ARG A 131 -12.92 15.15 27.84
CA ARG A 131 -13.42 15.07 26.45
C ARG A 131 -13.41 16.40 25.68
N SER A 132 -13.13 17.55 26.33
CA SER A 132 -13.05 18.87 25.73
C SER A 132 -11.64 19.37 25.29
N ASN A 133 -10.51 18.71 25.59
CA ASN A 133 -9.16 19.26 25.27
C ASN A 133 -8.65 18.90 23.84
N CYS A 134 -7.90 19.78 23.16
CA CYS A 134 -7.32 19.54 21.82
C CYS A 134 -6.09 18.62 21.83
N GLU A 135 -5.23 18.69 22.84
CA GLU A 135 -4.06 17.79 23.00
C GLU A 135 -4.50 16.32 23.12
N ASP A 136 -5.71 16.10 23.62
CA ASP A 136 -6.34 14.79 23.65
C ASP A 136 -6.67 14.26 22.25
N VAL A 137 -6.90 15.11 21.23
CA VAL A 137 -7.17 14.66 19.85
C VAL A 137 -5.91 14.08 19.22
N GLU A 138 -4.78 14.78 19.34
CA GLU A 138 -3.50 14.33 18.77
C GLU A 138 -3.05 13.04 19.44
N ALA A 139 -3.23 12.93 20.76
CA ALA A 139 -3.02 11.68 21.48
C ALA A 139 -3.94 10.54 21.00
N MET A 140 -5.22 10.83 20.70
CA MET A 140 -6.14 9.82 20.17
C MET A 140 -5.81 9.41 18.74
N ILE A 141 -5.41 10.34 17.87
CA ILE A 141 -4.93 10.03 16.53
C ILE A 141 -3.71 9.12 16.65
N GLU A 142 -2.73 9.48 17.45
CA GLU A 142 -1.50 8.72 17.60
C GLU A 142 -1.75 7.34 18.22
N LEU A 143 -2.66 7.23 19.20
CA LEU A 143 -3.11 5.94 19.74
C LEU A 143 -3.82 5.08 18.68
N LEU A 144 -4.67 5.70 17.85
CA LEU A 144 -5.33 5.00 16.74
C LEU A 144 -4.28 4.48 15.76
N GLU A 145 -3.31 5.30 15.36
CA GLU A 145 -2.24 4.92 14.45
C GLU A 145 -1.38 3.77 15.02
N ALA A 146 -0.98 3.87 16.29
CA ALA A 146 -0.25 2.82 17.00
C ALA A 146 -1.05 1.51 17.08
N SER A 147 -2.37 1.58 17.29
CA SER A 147 -3.22 0.39 17.41
C SER A 147 -3.28 -0.48 16.15
N HIS A 148 -2.96 0.07 14.98
CA HIS A 148 -2.94 -0.68 13.72
C HIS A 148 -1.69 -1.56 13.52
N LEU A 149 -0.72 -1.45 14.43
CA LEU A 149 0.46 -2.32 14.50
C LEU A 149 0.23 -3.55 15.37
N ALA A 150 -1.02 -3.88 15.70
CA ALA A 150 -1.36 -5.01 16.55
C ALA A 150 -0.92 -6.36 15.98
N LEU A 151 -0.56 -7.25 16.89
CA LEU A 151 -0.38 -8.68 16.65
C LEU A 151 -1.61 -9.46 17.12
N GLU A 152 -1.69 -10.73 16.72
CA GLU A 152 -2.75 -11.62 17.19
C GLU A 152 -2.66 -11.83 18.72
N GLY A 153 -3.80 -11.83 19.40
CA GLY A 153 -3.87 -11.90 20.87
C GLY A 153 -3.57 -10.59 21.63
N GLU A 154 -3.26 -9.47 20.96
CA GLU A 154 -3.01 -8.18 21.62
C GLU A 154 -4.29 -7.38 21.92
N ASN A 155 -5.03 -7.85 22.93
CA ASN A 155 -6.30 -7.25 23.35
C ASN A 155 -6.20 -5.76 23.74
N ILE A 156 -5.07 -5.30 24.29
CA ILE A 156 -4.90 -3.90 24.67
C ILE A 156 -4.96 -3.00 23.42
N LEU A 157 -4.36 -3.44 22.31
CA LEU A 157 -4.37 -2.66 21.06
C LEU A 157 -5.75 -2.70 20.39
N HIS A 158 -6.44 -3.82 20.45
CA HIS A 158 -7.83 -3.91 19.99
C HIS A 158 -8.74 -2.93 20.74
N GLU A 159 -8.63 -2.88 22.08
CA GLU A 159 -9.37 -1.92 22.90
C GLU A 159 -8.94 -0.48 22.64
N ALA A 160 -7.64 -0.21 22.46
CA ALA A 160 -7.12 1.12 22.11
C ALA A 160 -7.70 1.62 20.79
N LYS A 161 -7.79 0.75 19.78
CA LYS A 161 -8.38 1.03 18.47
C LYS A 161 -9.84 1.44 18.60
N ALA A 162 -10.63 0.65 19.33
CA ALA A 162 -12.05 0.93 19.55
C ALA A 162 -12.26 2.25 20.33
N PHE A 163 -11.48 2.45 21.39
CA PHE A 163 -11.54 3.64 22.24
C PHE A 163 -11.21 4.92 21.46
N SER A 164 -10.04 4.97 20.82
CA SER A 164 -9.59 6.13 20.03
C SER A 164 -10.53 6.43 18.87
N THR A 165 -11.00 5.41 18.14
CA THR A 165 -11.98 5.58 17.05
C THR A 165 -13.29 6.20 17.56
N GLY A 166 -13.79 5.75 18.72
CA GLY A 166 -15.01 6.27 19.32
C GLY A 166 -14.90 7.77 19.65
N ILE A 167 -13.82 8.16 20.32
CA ILE A 167 -13.57 9.57 20.69
C ILE A 167 -13.38 10.45 19.46
N LEU A 168 -12.59 9.99 18.47
CA LEU A 168 -12.34 10.77 17.25
C LEU A 168 -13.63 10.97 16.44
N ARG A 169 -14.50 9.98 16.35
CA ARG A 169 -15.81 10.11 15.68
C ARG A 169 -16.77 11.05 16.41
N GLU A 170 -16.75 11.05 17.75
CA GLU A 170 -17.55 12.00 18.56
C GLU A 170 -17.11 13.45 18.28
N ARG A 171 -15.80 13.68 18.14
CA ARG A 171 -15.23 15.03 18.05
C ARG A 171 -15.02 15.56 16.65
N VAL A 172 -14.96 14.72 15.61
CA VAL A 172 -14.63 15.16 14.25
C VAL A 172 -15.50 16.34 13.77
N SER A 173 -16.76 16.41 14.20
CA SER A 173 -17.68 17.48 13.81
C SER A 173 -17.40 18.84 14.46
N SER A 174 -16.67 18.88 15.58
CA SER A 174 -16.32 20.11 16.30
C SER A 174 -14.89 20.60 16.04
N LEU A 175 -14.09 19.83 15.31
CA LEU A 175 -12.71 20.20 14.95
C LEU A 175 -12.69 21.09 13.71
N ASP A 176 -11.66 21.93 13.61
CA ASP A 176 -11.38 22.75 12.43
C ASP A 176 -9.91 22.63 11.98
N GLY A 177 -9.58 23.33 10.90
CA GLY A 177 -8.20 23.51 10.45
C GLY A 177 -7.43 22.20 10.20
N ARG A 178 -6.22 22.12 10.79
CA ARG A 178 -5.32 20.96 10.67
C ARG A 178 -5.85 19.74 11.41
N LEU A 179 -6.37 19.90 12.63
CA LEU A 179 -6.81 18.78 13.45
C LEU A 179 -7.98 18.04 12.79
N PHE A 180 -8.96 18.77 12.26
CA PHE A 180 -10.05 18.16 11.48
C PHE A 180 -9.52 17.29 10.33
N LYS A 181 -8.61 17.83 9.52
CA LYS A 181 -8.02 17.11 8.37
C LYS A 181 -7.27 15.86 8.83
N CYS A 182 -6.43 15.96 9.87
CA CYS A 182 -5.70 14.82 10.40
C CYS A 182 -6.63 13.74 10.98
N THR A 183 -7.68 14.13 11.71
CA THR A 183 -8.65 13.19 12.27
C THR A 183 -9.42 12.46 11.20
N VAL A 184 -9.94 13.16 10.18
CA VAL A 184 -10.64 12.51 9.05
C VAL A 184 -9.70 11.56 8.32
N HIS A 185 -8.46 11.99 8.05
CA HIS A 185 -7.46 11.17 7.37
C HIS A 185 -7.14 9.89 8.16
N ALA A 186 -6.90 9.97 9.47
CA ALA A 186 -6.59 8.81 10.30
C ALA A 186 -7.79 7.84 10.47
N LEU A 187 -9.02 8.37 10.54
CA LEU A 187 -10.25 7.57 10.66
C LEU A 187 -10.60 6.82 9.38
N GLU A 188 -10.16 7.34 8.24
CA GLU A 188 -10.47 6.79 6.92
C GLU A 188 -9.59 5.57 6.61
N ILE A 189 -8.27 5.76 6.63
CA ILE A 189 -7.25 4.70 6.53
C ILE A 189 -6.09 5.12 7.45
N PRO A 190 -5.60 4.23 8.32
CA PRO A 190 -4.45 4.53 9.18
C PRO A 190 -3.16 4.67 8.36
N LEU A 191 -2.22 5.49 8.82
CA LEU A 191 -0.89 5.68 8.24
C LEU A 191 -0.19 4.36 7.92
N HIS A 192 -0.29 3.36 8.81
CA HIS A 192 0.35 2.05 8.62
C HIS A 192 -0.16 1.29 7.37
N TRP A 193 -1.40 1.56 6.94
CA TRP A 193 -2.02 0.94 5.77
C TRP A 193 -1.96 1.83 4.52
N ARG A 194 -1.32 3.01 4.61
CA ARG A 194 -1.18 3.94 3.48
C ARG A 194 0.16 3.78 2.78
N VAL A 195 0.16 3.97 1.48
CA VAL A 195 1.39 4.12 0.70
C VAL A 195 1.98 5.49 1.01
N GLN A 196 3.15 5.51 1.64
CA GLN A 196 3.79 6.75 2.10
C GLN A 196 3.96 7.79 0.98
N TRP A 197 4.45 7.39 -0.20
CA TRP A 197 4.68 8.29 -1.33
C TRP A 197 3.45 9.11 -1.73
N PHE A 198 2.27 8.51 -1.63
CA PHE A 198 1.01 9.12 -2.03
C PHE A 198 0.53 10.20 -1.06
N ASP A 199 1.03 10.18 0.18
CA ASP A 199 0.69 11.13 1.24
C ASP A 199 1.71 12.26 1.39
N ILE A 200 2.96 12.12 0.91
CA ILE A 200 4.05 13.08 1.17
C ILE A 200 3.66 14.52 0.82
N LYS A 201 3.01 14.75 -0.33
CA LYS A 201 2.58 16.11 -0.70
C LYS A 201 1.57 16.71 0.26
N TRP A 202 0.62 15.90 0.71
CA TRP A 202 -0.34 16.32 1.72
C TRP A 202 0.38 16.65 3.03
N GLN A 203 1.34 15.81 3.45
CA GLN A 203 2.16 16.05 4.63
C GLN A 203 3.02 17.32 4.53
N ILE A 204 3.64 17.59 3.37
CA ILE A 204 4.36 18.84 3.09
C ILE A 204 3.42 20.03 3.26
N SER A 205 2.21 19.96 2.70
CA SER A 205 1.23 21.04 2.80
C SER A 205 0.77 21.32 4.24
N LEU A 206 0.66 20.26 5.06
CA LEU A 206 0.35 20.39 6.49
C LEU A 206 1.54 20.94 7.29
N TYR A 207 2.75 20.49 6.98
CA TYR A 207 3.96 20.96 7.64
C TYR A 207 4.23 22.44 7.35
N GLU A 208 3.95 22.89 6.13
CA GLU A 208 4.07 24.30 5.74
C GLU A 208 3.11 25.23 6.52
N GLN A 209 1.96 24.71 6.96
CA GLN A 209 0.99 25.45 7.77
C GLN A 209 1.38 25.54 9.26
N ARG A 210 2.40 24.81 9.72
CA ARG A 210 2.86 24.88 11.11
C ARG A 210 3.54 26.21 11.41
N GLU A 211 3.33 26.70 12.62
CA GLU A 211 4.01 27.89 13.17
C GLU A 211 5.47 27.57 13.53
N ASP A 212 5.73 26.36 14.03
CA ASP A 212 7.03 25.88 14.50
C ASP A 212 7.86 25.17 13.40
N LYS A 213 7.47 25.33 12.13
CA LYS A 213 8.12 24.64 11.01
C LYS A 213 9.60 24.99 10.89
N GLN A 214 10.41 23.97 10.59
CA GLN A 214 11.82 24.13 10.29
C GLN A 214 11.98 24.39 8.80
N SER A 215 12.47 25.57 8.44
CA SER A 215 12.51 26.03 7.04
C SER A 215 13.44 25.16 6.19
N ASN A 216 14.59 24.77 6.74
CA ASN A 216 15.52 23.83 6.10
C ASN A 216 14.88 22.46 5.83
N LEU A 217 14.11 21.93 6.78
CA LEU A 217 13.42 20.65 6.63
C LEU A 217 12.33 20.70 5.56
N LEU A 218 11.53 21.77 5.55
CA LEU A 218 10.49 21.99 4.55
C LEU A 218 11.10 22.12 3.15
N GLU A 219 12.16 22.91 3.00
CA GLU A 219 12.86 23.07 1.72
C GLU A 219 13.43 21.74 1.23
N LEU A 220 14.10 20.99 2.11
CA LEU A 220 14.65 19.68 1.78
C LEU A 220 13.56 18.69 1.35
N ALA A 221 12.41 18.67 2.02
CA ALA A 221 11.27 17.83 1.66
C ALA A 221 10.73 18.14 0.25
N LYS A 222 10.57 19.43 -0.08
CA LYS A 222 10.11 19.85 -1.41
C LYS A 222 11.12 19.47 -2.51
N LEU A 223 12.41 19.69 -2.27
CA LEU A 223 13.47 19.34 -3.22
C LEU A 223 13.61 17.82 -3.41
N ASN A 224 13.57 17.05 -2.32
CA ASN A 224 13.64 15.59 -2.37
C ASN A 224 12.43 15.01 -3.11
N PHE A 225 11.21 15.47 -2.80
CA PHE A 225 10.01 15.03 -3.51
C PHE A 225 10.13 15.26 -5.02
N ASN A 226 10.50 16.47 -5.45
CA ASN A 226 10.62 16.80 -6.87
C ASN A 226 11.72 15.98 -7.58
N THR A 227 12.80 15.65 -6.88
CA THR A 227 13.90 14.83 -7.40
C THR A 227 13.49 13.36 -7.57
N VAL A 228 12.80 12.80 -6.57
CA VAL A 228 12.27 11.43 -6.63
C VAL A 228 11.20 11.33 -7.72
N GLN A 229 10.27 12.31 -7.78
CA GLN A 229 9.24 12.38 -8.82
C GLN A 229 9.83 12.43 -10.24
N ALA A 230 10.92 13.16 -10.45
CA ALA A 230 11.59 13.22 -11.76
C ALA A 230 12.04 11.82 -12.24
N THR A 231 12.49 10.96 -11.30
CA THR A 231 12.82 9.57 -11.61
C THR A 231 11.57 8.78 -12.00
N HIS A 232 10.46 8.94 -11.28
CA HIS A 232 9.20 8.27 -11.63
C HIS A 232 8.65 8.71 -12.99
N GLN A 233 8.75 10.01 -13.33
CA GLN A 233 8.38 10.51 -14.66
C GLN A 233 9.24 9.90 -15.77
N ARG A 234 10.54 9.68 -15.52
CA ARG A 234 11.43 8.99 -16.45
C ARG A 234 10.99 7.55 -16.68
N ASP A 235 10.66 6.82 -15.62
CA ASP A 235 10.18 5.44 -15.74
C ASP A 235 8.84 5.37 -16.50
N LEU A 236 7.90 6.27 -16.20
CA LEU A 236 6.61 6.34 -16.89
C LEU A 236 6.79 6.63 -18.39
N ARG A 237 7.74 7.49 -18.76
CA ARG A 237 8.08 7.73 -20.18
C ARG A 237 8.61 6.48 -20.86
N GLU A 238 9.52 5.76 -20.21
CA GLU A 238 10.11 4.55 -20.78
C GLU A 238 9.04 3.45 -20.96
N ILE A 239 8.18 3.26 -19.97
CA ILE A 239 7.14 2.24 -20.03
C ILE A 239 6.00 2.62 -20.97
N SER A 240 5.61 3.89 -21.05
CA SER A 240 4.65 4.36 -22.06
C SER A 240 5.16 4.21 -23.49
N ARG A 241 6.48 4.33 -23.72
CA ARG A 241 7.07 3.99 -25.01
C ARG A 241 6.98 2.50 -25.29
N TRP A 242 7.42 1.66 -24.34
CA TRP A 242 7.33 0.20 -24.47
C TRP A 242 5.91 -0.28 -24.80
N TRP A 243 4.91 0.22 -24.08
CA TRP A 243 3.52 -0.21 -24.27
C TRP A 243 2.96 0.20 -25.62
N ARG A 244 3.26 1.42 -26.06
CA ARG A 244 2.90 1.89 -27.40
C ARG A 244 3.59 1.07 -28.48
N ASP A 245 4.88 0.79 -28.34
CA ASP A 245 5.66 0.03 -29.31
C ASP A 245 5.24 -1.44 -29.38
N LEU A 246 4.68 -1.99 -28.30
CA LEU A 246 4.12 -3.34 -28.27
C LEU A 246 2.89 -3.47 -29.18
N GLY A 247 2.12 -2.39 -29.39
CA GLY A 247 0.96 -2.38 -30.29
C GLY A 247 -0.20 -3.29 -29.87
N LEU A 248 -0.16 -3.88 -28.67
CA LEU A 248 -1.10 -4.92 -28.24
C LEU A 248 -2.55 -4.44 -28.28
N MET A 249 -2.81 -3.19 -27.88
CA MET A 249 -4.17 -2.65 -27.79
C MET A 249 -4.89 -2.54 -29.14
N GLU A 250 -4.17 -2.55 -30.27
CA GLU A 250 -4.76 -2.60 -31.61
C GLU A 250 -5.37 -3.98 -31.93
N HIS A 251 -5.04 -5.00 -31.15
CA HIS A 251 -5.49 -6.38 -31.34
C HIS A 251 -6.43 -6.90 -30.25
N VAL A 252 -6.51 -6.19 -29.11
CA VAL A 252 -7.38 -6.54 -27.97
C VAL A 252 -8.26 -5.37 -27.55
N GLU A 253 -8.99 -4.78 -28.49
CA GLU A 253 -9.83 -3.59 -28.26
C GLU A 253 -10.91 -3.76 -27.17
N PHE A 254 -11.22 -5.00 -26.77
CA PHE A 254 -12.17 -5.30 -25.70
C PHE A 254 -11.59 -5.09 -24.29
N THR A 255 -10.26 -4.99 -24.14
CA THR A 255 -9.59 -4.85 -22.83
C THR A 255 -9.35 -3.39 -22.44
N ARG A 256 -9.10 -3.17 -21.16
CA ARG A 256 -8.80 -1.85 -20.60
C ARG A 256 -7.35 -1.44 -20.93
N ASP A 257 -7.15 -0.31 -21.61
CA ASP A 257 -5.84 0.36 -21.65
C ASP A 257 -5.63 1.22 -20.40
N ARG A 258 -4.84 0.71 -19.44
CA ARG A 258 -4.67 1.28 -18.09
C ARG A 258 -3.21 1.43 -17.68
N LEU A 259 -2.34 1.71 -18.64
CA LEU A 259 -0.90 1.73 -18.39
C LEU A 259 -0.49 2.66 -17.24
N VAL A 260 -1.08 3.86 -17.16
CA VAL A 260 -0.71 4.87 -16.15
C VAL A 260 -1.23 4.48 -14.77
N GLU A 261 -2.40 3.86 -14.69
CA GLU A 261 -2.95 3.28 -13.46
C GLU A 261 -2.13 2.06 -13.00
N SER A 262 -1.72 1.18 -13.94
CA SER A 262 -0.78 0.09 -13.67
C SER A 262 0.56 0.61 -13.17
N PHE A 263 1.04 1.73 -13.72
CA PHE A 263 2.26 2.39 -13.24
C PHE A 263 2.08 2.95 -11.83
N LEU A 264 0.92 3.56 -11.50
CA LEU A 264 0.62 4.02 -10.15
C LEU A 264 0.64 2.85 -9.15
N CYS A 265 0.03 1.72 -9.52
CA CYS A 265 0.07 0.49 -8.71
C CYS A 265 1.52 0.06 -8.44
N ALA A 266 2.32 -0.13 -9.50
CA ALA A 266 3.73 -0.51 -9.37
C ALA A 266 4.56 0.50 -8.58
N LEU A 267 4.30 1.80 -8.75
CA LEU A 267 4.93 2.89 -8.01
C LEU A 267 4.66 2.78 -6.52
N GLY A 268 3.44 2.44 -6.11
CA GLY A 268 3.13 2.29 -4.69
C GLY A 268 3.84 1.11 -4.04
N LEU A 269 4.07 0.01 -4.79
CA LEU A 269 4.89 -1.12 -4.34
C LEU A 269 6.37 -0.74 -4.20
N SER A 270 6.88 0.12 -5.10
CA SER A 270 8.31 0.33 -5.29
C SER A 270 8.66 1.82 -5.45
N GLN A 271 8.28 2.63 -4.47
CA GLN A 271 8.45 4.09 -4.48
C GLN A 271 9.92 4.57 -4.54
N GLU A 272 10.86 3.78 -4.02
CA GLU A 272 12.28 4.17 -3.94
C GLU A 272 12.94 4.27 -5.32
N THR A 273 13.76 5.30 -5.54
CA THR A 273 14.39 5.57 -6.84
C THR A 273 15.26 4.41 -7.34
N ARG A 274 15.98 3.72 -6.44
CA ARG A 274 16.80 2.54 -6.75
C ARG A 274 16.00 1.36 -7.34
N LEU A 275 14.70 1.31 -7.10
CA LEU A 275 13.79 0.25 -7.57
C LEU A 275 13.17 0.57 -8.96
N SER A 276 13.80 1.42 -9.78
CA SER A 276 13.32 1.78 -11.13
C SER A 276 13.07 0.56 -12.02
N SER A 277 14.00 -0.40 -12.06
CA SER A 277 13.83 -1.62 -12.86
C SER A 277 12.65 -2.46 -12.37
N LEU A 278 12.47 -2.58 -11.06
CA LEU A 278 11.32 -3.26 -10.44
C LEU A 278 10.00 -2.56 -10.80
N ARG A 279 9.88 -1.23 -10.60
CA ARG A 279 8.68 -0.45 -10.98
C ARG A 279 8.28 -0.70 -12.43
N LYS A 280 9.27 -0.58 -13.32
CA LYS A 280 9.06 -0.75 -14.75
C LYS A 280 8.58 -2.15 -15.07
N SER A 281 9.21 -3.18 -14.50
CA SER A 281 8.81 -4.57 -14.67
C SER A 281 7.40 -4.84 -14.13
N LEU A 282 7.12 -4.42 -12.90
CA LEU A 282 5.81 -4.58 -12.27
C LEU A 282 4.71 -3.87 -13.05
N THR A 283 4.97 -2.71 -13.66
CA THR A 283 3.99 -2.03 -14.51
C THR A 283 3.58 -2.92 -15.68
N LYS A 284 4.54 -3.60 -16.31
CA LYS A 284 4.26 -4.56 -17.41
C LYS A 284 3.46 -5.75 -16.92
N VAL A 285 3.82 -6.30 -15.76
CA VAL A 285 3.12 -7.45 -15.16
C VAL A 285 1.67 -7.07 -14.83
N VAL A 286 1.45 -5.93 -14.17
CA VAL A 286 0.11 -5.46 -13.80
C VAL A 286 -0.77 -5.20 -15.01
N ILE A 287 -0.27 -4.53 -16.07
CA ILE A 287 -1.11 -4.30 -17.26
C ILE A 287 -1.43 -5.60 -18.00
N LEU A 288 -0.51 -6.56 -18.03
CA LEU A 288 -0.76 -7.88 -18.63
C LEU A 288 -1.76 -8.71 -17.79
N ILE A 289 -1.70 -8.61 -16.46
CA ILE A 289 -2.70 -9.19 -15.56
C ILE A 289 -4.09 -8.66 -15.92
N LEU A 290 -4.25 -7.33 -16.06
CA LEU A 290 -5.53 -6.73 -16.41
C LEU A 290 -6.05 -7.16 -17.78
N VAL A 291 -5.16 -7.29 -18.78
CA VAL A 291 -5.53 -7.80 -20.10
C VAL A 291 -6.01 -9.26 -20.02
N ILE A 292 -5.32 -10.10 -19.25
CA ILE A 292 -5.70 -11.50 -19.08
C ILE A 292 -7.00 -11.61 -18.28
N ASP A 293 -7.15 -10.83 -17.22
CA ASP A 293 -8.39 -10.70 -16.43
C ASP A 293 -9.61 -10.40 -17.35
N ASP A 294 -9.48 -9.40 -18.23
CA ASP A 294 -10.52 -9.06 -19.21
C ASP A 294 -10.82 -10.20 -20.20
N VAL A 295 -9.83 -11.04 -20.52
CA VAL A 295 -10.04 -12.23 -21.35
C VAL A 295 -10.94 -13.24 -20.63
N TYR A 296 -10.71 -13.50 -19.34
CA TYR A 296 -11.48 -14.49 -18.57
C TYR A 296 -12.88 -13.98 -18.17
N ASP A 297 -12.99 -12.73 -17.72
CA ASP A 297 -14.22 -12.23 -17.10
C ASP A 297 -15.22 -11.67 -18.12
N LEU A 298 -14.74 -11.25 -19.30
CA LEU A 298 -15.59 -10.56 -20.28
C LEU A 298 -15.63 -11.22 -21.64
N TYR A 299 -14.48 -11.63 -22.19
CA TYR A 299 -14.41 -11.91 -23.61
C TYR A 299 -14.52 -13.40 -23.96
N GLY A 300 -13.70 -14.25 -23.34
CA GLY A 300 -13.54 -15.66 -23.72
C GLY A 300 -14.78 -16.50 -23.43
N SER A 301 -15.09 -17.46 -24.31
CA SER A 301 -16.01 -18.54 -23.96
C SER A 301 -15.32 -19.56 -23.07
N LEU A 302 -16.07 -20.34 -22.31
CA LEU A 302 -15.47 -21.34 -21.41
C LEU A 302 -14.51 -22.28 -22.16
N GLU A 303 -14.85 -22.73 -23.37
CA GLU A 303 -13.97 -23.59 -24.18
C GLU A 303 -12.68 -22.88 -24.59
N GLU A 304 -12.75 -21.61 -24.97
CA GLU A 304 -11.57 -20.81 -25.33
C GLU A 304 -10.67 -20.56 -24.11
N LEU A 305 -11.27 -20.29 -22.95
CA LEU A 305 -10.55 -20.12 -21.70
C LEU A 305 -9.84 -21.42 -21.30
N GLU A 306 -10.49 -22.58 -21.42
CA GLU A 306 -9.84 -23.88 -21.19
C GLU A 306 -8.66 -24.12 -22.13
N CYS A 307 -8.80 -23.78 -23.41
CA CYS A 307 -7.70 -23.84 -24.37
C CYS A 307 -6.56 -22.89 -23.99
N PHE A 308 -6.88 -21.64 -23.62
CA PHE A 308 -5.90 -20.63 -23.24
C PHE A 308 -5.15 -21.02 -21.97
N THR A 309 -5.85 -21.45 -20.91
CA THR A 309 -5.23 -21.97 -19.68
C THR A 309 -4.34 -23.17 -19.98
N SER A 310 -4.76 -24.09 -20.85
CA SER A 310 -3.94 -25.24 -21.25
C SER A 310 -2.68 -24.82 -21.98
N ALA A 311 -2.75 -23.83 -22.87
CA ALA A 311 -1.60 -23.30 -23.59
C ALA A 311 -0.57 -22.67 -22.64
N ILE A 312 -1.01 -21.81 -21.70
CA ILE A 312 -0.14 -21.20 -20.70
C ILE A 312 0.49 -22.27 -19.79
N THR A 313 -0.29 -23.26 -19.34
CA THR A 313 0.23 -24.35 -18.50
C THR A 313 1.31 -25.18 -19.21
N ARG A 314 1.21 -25.37 -20.53
CA ARG A 314 2.24 -26.08 -21.33
C ARG A 314 3.46 -25.21 -21.63
N TRP A 315 3.32 -23.89 -21.59
CA TRP A 315 4.40 -22.96 -21.83
C TRP A 315 5.39 -22.88 -20.66
N ASP A 316 4.91 -23.14 -19.43
CA ASP A 316 5.76 -23.17 -18.24
C ASP A 316 6.89 -24.20 -18.40
N SER A 317 8.14 -23.71 -18.44
CA SER A 317 9.31 -24.56 -18.59
C SER A 317 9.60 -25.39 -17.34
N GLU A 318 10.35 -26.48 -17.47
CA GLU A 318 10.77 -27.31 -16.34
C GLU A 318 11.50 -26.50 -15.24
N GLN A 319 12.21 -25.43 -15.61
CA GLN A 319 12.88 -24.56 -14.65
C GLN A 319 11.87 -23.77 -13.81
N ILE A 320 10.84 -23.18 -14.44
CA ILE A 320 9.81 -22.39 -13.75
C ILE A 320 8.98 -23.26 -12.79
N GLN A 321 8.94 -24.58 -13.00
CA GLN A 321 8.26 -25.51 -12.07
C GLN A 321 8.85 -25.49 -10.66
N GLN A 322 10.10 -25.05 -10.47
CA GLN A 322 10.76 -24.92 -9.16
C GLN A 322 10.16 -23.80 -8.29
N LEU A 323 9.49 -22.81 -8.88
CA LEU A 323 8.79 -21.79 -8.11
C LEU A 323 7.58 -22.39 -7.39
N PRO A 324 7.15 -21.85 -6.23
CA PRO A 324 5.95 -22.33 -5.55
C PRO A 324 4.71 -22.31 -6.46
N GLU A 325 3.82 -23.29 -6.27
CA GLU A 325 2.48 -23.25 -6.86
C GLU A 325 1.73 -22.01 -6.38
N CYS A 326 0.85 -21.43 -7.22
CA CYS A 326 0.14 -20.15 -7.08
C CYS A 326 0.90 -18.90 -7.58
N MET A 327 2.21 -19.00 -7.77
CA MET A 327 3.07 -17.84 -8.07
C MET A 327 3.39 -17.66 -9.56
N LYS A 328 2.76 -18.48 -10.42
CA LYS A 328 3.03 -18.58 -11.86
C LYS A 328 1.85 -18.05 -12.67
N TRP A 329 2.13 -17.67 -13.92
CA TRP A 329 1.07 -17.28 -14.87
C TRP A 329 0.05 -18.40 -15.10
N ALA A 330 0.50 -19.66 -15.14
CA ALA A 330 -0.40 -20.80 -15.26
C ALA A 330 -1.36 -20.92 -14.07
N ASP A 331 -0.88 -20.67 -12.85
CA ASP A 331 -1.72 -20.80 -11.65
C ASP A 331 -2.71 -19.64 -11.52
N PHE A 332 -2.30 -18.42 -11.88
CA PHE A 332 -3.21 -17.29 -12.03
C PHE A 332 -4.32 -17.59 -13.06
N CYS A 333 -3.95 -18.11 -14.25
CA CYS A 333 -4.90 -18.50 -15.28
C CYS A 333 -5.85 -19.61 -14.85
N LYS A 334 -5.36 -20.63 -14.11
CA LYS A 334 -6.20 -21.69 -13.56
C LYS A 334 -7.19 -21.14 -12.52
N ALA A 335 -6.76 -20.20 -11.69
CA ALA A 335 -7.62 -19.58 -10.68
C ALA A 335 -8.74 -18.74 -11.33
N LEU A 336 -8.43 -17.96 -12.38
CA LEU A 336 -9.44 -17.26 -13.18
C LEU A 336 -10.38 -18.24 -13.90
N LEU A 337 -9.85 -19.35 -14.44
CA LEU A 337 -10.69 -20.39 -15.06
C LEU A 337 -11.68 -21.00 -14.06
N THR A 338 -11.27 -21.21 -12.81
CA THR A 338 -12.16 -21.68 -11.75
C THR A 338 -13.31 -20.70 -11.51
N GLU A 339 -13.04 -19.39 -11.46
CA GLU A 339 -14.06 -18.35 -11.29
C GLU A 339 -15.00 -18.28 -12.49
N ALA A 340 -14.46 -18.35 -13.71
CA ALA A 340 -15.26 -18.42 -14.94
C ALA A 340 -16.17 -19.66 -14.99
N LYS A 341 -15.70 -20.80 -14.46
CA LYS A 341 -16.52 -22.02 -14.32
C LYS A 341 -17.66 -21.83 -13.32
N TRP A 342 -17.39 -21.19 -12.18
CA TRP A 342 -18.43 -20.87 -11.21
C TRP A 342 -19.49 -19.94 -11.79
N ASP A 343 -19.08 -18.88 -12.49
CA ASP A 343 -19.99 -17.94 -13.16
C ASP A 343 -20.87 -18.65 -14.20
N ASN A 344 -20.26 -19.43 -15.10
CA ASN A 344 -20.97 -20.16 -16.15
C ASN A 344 -21.99 -21.18 -15.60
N MET A 345 -21.74 -21.75 -14.42
CA MET A 345 -22.67 -22.67 -13.76
C MET A 345 -23.73 -21.97 -12.88
N GLY A 346 -23.61 -20.66 -12.65
CA GLY A 346 -24.38 -19.95 -11.64
C GLY A 346 -24.10 -20.46 -10.22
N TYR A 347 -22.91 -21.00 -9.97
CA TYR A 347 -22.52 -21.56 -8.68
C TYR A 347 -21.92 -20.48 -7.78
N THR A 348 -22.46 -20.34 -6.57
CA THR A 348 -21.85 -19.50 -5.53
C THR A 348 -21.15 -20.39 -4.50
N PRO A 349 -19.81 -20.43 -4.43
CA PRO A 349 -19.08 -21.23 -3.43
C PRO A 349 -19.37 -20.76 -2.00
N SER A 350 -18.94 -21.55 -1.00
CA SER A 350 -18.79 -21.02 0.37
C SER A 350 -17.71 -19.94 0.40
N LEU A 351 -17.69 -19.10 1.44
CA LEU A 351 -16.65 -18.10 1.60
C LEU A 351 -15.26 -18.75 1.65
N GLU A 352 -15.12 -19.87 2.36
CA GLU A 352 -13.85 -20.61 2.45
C GLU A 352 -13.40 -21.17 1.09
N GLU A 353 -14.31 -21.80 0.35
CA GLU A 353 -14.02 -22.33 -0.98
C GLU A 353 -13.62 -21.20 -1.93
N TYR A 354 -14.36 -20.09 -1.93
CA TYR A 354 -14.03 -18.90 -2.71
C TYR A 354 -12.63 -18.40 -2.37
N LEU A 355 -12.36 -18.13 -1.09
CA LEU A 355 -11.10 -17.53 -0.65
C LEU A 355 -9.90 -18.44 -0.90
N SER A 356 -10.09 -19.77 -0.95
CA SER A 356 -9.03 -20.72 -1.31
C SER A 356 -8.52 -20.58 -2.76
N ASN A 357 -9.38 -20.08 -3.66
CA ASN A 357 -9.02 -19.74 -5.04
C ASN A 357 -8.69 -18.24 -5.19
N ALA A 358 -9.48 -17.39 -4.53
CA ALA A 358 -9.55 -15.96 -4.80
C ALA A 358 -8.28 -15.19 -4.44
N TRP A 359 -7.48 -15.69 -3.50
CA TRP A 359 -6.17 -15.12 -3.20
C TRP A 359 -5.17 -15.31 -4.36
N THR A 360 -5.27 -16.41 -5.11
CA THR A 360 -4.45 -16.64 -6.32
C THR A 360 -4.96 -15.79 -7.49
N SER A 361 -6.28 -15.79 -7.75
CA SER A 361 -6.89 -14.97 -8.79
C SER A 361 -6.79 -13.46 -8.52
N SER A 362 -6.47 -13.05 -7.29
CA SER A 362 -6.14 -11.65 -6.98
C SER A 362 -4.87 -11.14 -7.68
N SER A 363 -4.09 -12.04 -8.29
CA SER A 363 -2.75 -11.83 -8.85
C SER A 363 -1.64 -11.49 -7.84
N GLY A 364 -1.98 -11.35 -6.54
CA GLY A 364 -1.02 -11.04 -5.48
C GLY A 364 0.23 -11.91 -5.49
N PRO A 365 0.12 -13.27 -5.51
CA PRO A 365 1.29 -14.13 -5.48
C PRO A 365 2.16 -14.00 -6.74
N LEU A 366 1.52 -13.82 -7.91
CA LEU A 366 2.20 -13.60 -9.18
C LEU A 366 3.00 -12.28 -9.16
N ILE A 367 2.40 -11.18 -8.69
CA ILE A 367 3.09 -9.89 -8.57
C ILE A 367 4.30 -10.03 -7.65
N MET A 368 4.18 -10.75 -6.52
CA MET A 368 5.29 -10.96 -5.57
C MET A 368 6.41 -11.82 -6.16
N SER A 369 6.06 -12.86 -6.92
CA SER A 369 7.04 -13.67 -7.66
C SER A 369 7.84 -12.85 -8.66
N HIS A 370 7.17 -11.97 -9.42
CA HIS A 370 7.86 -11.06 -10.32
C HIS A 370 8.70 -10.05 -9.55
N ALA A 371 8.24 -9.56 -8.39
CA ALA A 371 9.00 -8.64 -7.58
C ALA A 371 10.32 -9.24 -7.09
N SER A 372 10.33 -10.50 -6.64
CA SER A 372 11.54 -11.14 -6.10
C SER A 372 12.72 -11.17 -7.08
N PHE A 373 12.48 -11.30 -8.39
CA PHE A 373 13.55 -11.28 -9.40
C PHE A 373 14.28 -9.92 -9.52
N PHE A 374 13.64 -8.83 -9.11
CA PHE A 374 14.16 -7.47 -9.28
C PHE A 374 14.64 -6.83 -7.99
N VAL A 375 14.35 -7.41 -6.83
CA VAL A 375 14.80 -6.86 -5.54
C VAL A 375 16.31 -7.11 -5.32
N GLY A 376 16.92 -8.07 -6.03
CA GLY A 376 18.35 -8.35 -5.85
C GLY A 376 18.90 -9.51 -6.68
N HIS A 377 18.89 -9.41 -8.00
CA HIS A 377 19.64 -10.24 -8.97
C HIS A 377 19.92 -11.70 -8.54
N MET A 378 18.90 -12.39 -8.05
CA MET A 378 19.01 -13.76 -7.55
C MET A 378 18.95 -14.77 -8.69
N ASN A 379 19.55 -15.94 -8.48
CA ASN A 379 19.26 -17.10 -9.31
C ASN A 379 17.87 -17.66 -8.96
N LEU A 380 17.39 -18.64 -9.72
CA LEU A 380 16.04 -19.18 -9.56
C LEU A 380 15.83 -19.93 -8.23
N GLU A 381 16.84 -20.64 -7.75
CA GLU A 381 16.77 -21.41 -6.50
C GLU A 381 16.63 -20.48 -5.31
N ASP A 382 17.43 -19.40 -5.26
CA ASP A 382 17.35 -18.37 -4.22
C ASP A 382 15.99 -17.67 -4.22
N VAL A 383 15.40 -17.44 -5.41
CA VAL A 383 14.03 -16.90 -5.54
C VAL A 383 13.01 -17.87 -4.98
N ALA A 384 13.08 -19.16 -5.33
CA ALA A 384 12.15 -20.16 -4.85
C ALA A 384 12.20 -20.27 -3.31
N ASP A 385 13.41 -20.30 -2.74
CA ASP A 385 13.65 -20.29 -1.30
C ASP A 385 13.06 -19.04 -0.62
N LEU A 386 13.27 -17.86 -1.21
CA LEU A 386 12.73 -16.61 -0.68
C LEU A 386 11.20 -16.63 -0.66
N LEU A 387 10.58 -17.07 -1.75
CA LEU A 387 9.13 -17.12 -1.89
C LEU A 387 8.52 -18.13 -0.91
N GLU A 388 9.13 -19.31 -0.76
CA GLU A 388 8.66 -20.34 0.18
C GLU A 388 8.76 -19.86 1.64
N ARG A 389 9.87 -19.20 2.01
CA ARG A 389 10.06 -18.62 3.37
C ARG A 389 9.06 -17.51 3.69
N ASN A 390 8.52 -16.84 2.67
CA ASN A 390 7.60 -15.72 2.82
C ASN A 390 6.17 -16.06 2.34
N LYS A 391 5.83 -17.34 2.16
CA LYS A 391 4.53 -17.74 1.62
C LYS A 391 3.35 -17.25 2.45
N ASP A 392 3.47 -17.25 3.78
CA ASP A 392 2.41 -16.78 4.68
C ASP A 392 2.22 -15.27 4.55
N LEU A 393 3.31 -14.51 4.41
CA LEU A 393 3.25 -13.09 4.11
C LEU A 393 2.55 -12.84 2.76
N ILE A 394 2.98 -13.55 1.71
CA ILE A 394 2.39 -13.43 0.36
C ILE A 394 0.91 -13.79 0.39
N TYR A 395 0.53 -14.84 1.09
CA TYR A 395 -0.86 -15.24 1.27
C TYR A 395 -1.69 -14.13 1.92
N ASN A 396 -1.26 -13.60 3.08
CA ASN A 396 -2.00 -12.56 3.80
C ASN A 396 -2.10 -11.25 3.00
N VAL A 397 -1.03 -10.88 2.27
CA VAL A 397 -1.06 -9.73 1.34
C VAL A 397 -2.05 -9.96 0.20
N SER A 398 -2.03 -11.13 -0.42
CA SER A 398 -2.93 -11.50 -1.51
C SER A 398 -4.39 -11.55 -1.07
N MET A 399 -4.64 -12.02 0.15
CA MET A 399 -5.95 -11.93 0.80
C MET A 399 -6.40 -10.47 0.93
N ILE A 400 -5.55 -9.56 1.39
CA ILE A 400 -5.92 -8.13 1.48
C ILE A 400 -6.21 -7.54 0.09
N ILE A 401 -5.40 -7.88 -0.93
CA ILE A 401 -5.63 -7.44 -2.31
C ILE A 401 -7.03 -7.86 -2.76
N ARG A 402 -7.36 -9.16 -2.62
CA ARG A 402 -8.67 -9.71 -2.98
C ARG A 402 -9.81 -9.05 -2.20
N LEU A 403 -9.71 -9.00 -0.87
CA LEU A 403 -10.80 -8.50 -0.03
C LEU A 403 -11.04 -6.99 -0.21
N CYS A 404 -9.99 -6.20 -0.48
CA CYS A 404 -10.14 -4.79 -0.83
C CYS A 404 -10.83 -4.63 -2.17
N ASN A 405 -10.41 -5.39 -3.18
CA ASN A 405 -11.04 -5.43 -4.50
C ASN A 405 -12.54 -5.74 -4.37
N ASP A 406 -12.89 -6.89 -3.80
CA ASP A 406 -14.29 -7.31 -3.61
C ASP A 406 -15.11 -6.26 -2.84
N LEU A 407 -14.55 -5.61 -1.80
CA LEU A 407 -15.26 -4.55 -1.09
C LEU A 407 -15.53 -3.32 -1.97
N GLY A 408 -14.61 -2.98 -2.86
CA GLY A 408 -14.69 -1.84 -3.78
C GLY A 408 -15.54 -2.10 -5.02
N THR A 409 -15.61 -3.35 -5.50
CA THR A 409 -16.20 -3.69 -6.82
C THR A 409 -17.51 -4.48 -6.74
N SER A 410 -17.78 -5.17 -5.62
CA SER A 410 -18.91 -6.12 -5.47
C SER A 410 -20.28 -5.59 -5.90
N THR A 411 -20.57 -4.30 -5.71
CA THR A 411 -21.86 -3.72 -6.13
C THR A 411 -21.95 -3.62 -7.66
N ALA A 412 -20.88 -3.12 -8.30
CA ALA A 412 -20.83 -2.97 -9.76
C ALA A 412 -20.73 -4.34 -10.47
N GLU A 413 -20.07 -5.31 -9.87
CA GLU A 413 -20.01 -6.71 -10.35
C GLU A 413 -21.38 -7.38 -10.29
N ARG A 414 -22.09 -7.24 -9.17
CA ARG A 414 -23.45 -7.78 -9.03
C ARG A 414 -24.41 -7.20 -10.06
N ASP A 415 -24.32 -5.90 -10.34
CA ASP A 415 -25.18 -5.23 -11.31
C ASP A 415 -24.86 -5.65 -12.76
N ARG A 416 -23.62 -6.08 -13.04
CA ARG A 416 -23.19 -6.63 -14.33
C ARG A 416 -23.47 -8.13 -14.50
N GLY A 417 -23.78 -8.82 -13.40
CA GLY A 417 -23.94 -10.28 -13.38
C GLY A 417 -22.60 -11.00 -13.53
N ASP A 418 -21.57 -10.51 -12.83
CA ASP A 418 -20.25 -11.13 -12.76
C ASP A 418 -20.22 -12.21 -11.65
N ALA A 419 -19.10 -12.94 -11.58
CA ALA A 419 -18.86 -13.98 -10.59
C ALA A 419 -19.05 -13.47 -9.13
N PRO A 420 -19.44 -14.36 -8.18
CA PRO A 420 -19.73 -13.94 -6.82
C PRO A 420 -18.46 -13.53 -6.04
N SER A 421 -18.40 -12.26 -5.63
CA SER A 421 -17.40 -11.74 -4.67
C SER A 421 -17.51 -12.37 -3.27
N SER A 422 -16.47 -12.25 -2.43
CA SER A 422 -16.47 -12.68 -1.02
C SER A 422 -17.65 -12.13 -0.21
N VAL A 423 -18.07 -10.89 -0.49
CA VAL A 423 -19.25 -10.28 0.16
C VAL A 423 -20.51 -11.10 -0.16
N VAL A 424 -20.70 -11.48 -1.42
CA VAL A 424 -21.85 -12.26 -1.88
C VAL A 424 -21.80 -13.69 -1.34
N CYS A 425 -20.62 -14.34 -1.38
CA CYS A 425 -20.42 -15.68 -0.81
C CYS A 425 -20.82 -15.72 0.67
N TYR A 426 -20.35 -14.76 1.48
CA TYR A 426 -20.68 -14.72 2.90
C TYR A 426 -22.14 -14.34 3.18
N MET A 427 -22.73 -13.41 2.40
CA MET A 427 -24.16 -13.11 2.50
C MET A 427 -25.01 -14.37 2.30
N ARG A 428 -24.68 -15.18 1.29
CA ARG A 428 -25.37 -16.44 0.99
C ARG A 428 -25.16 -17.47 2.11
N GLU A 429 -23.91 -17.71 2.50
CA GLU A 429 -23.54 -18.75 3.46
C GLU A 429 -24.12 -18.49 4.86
N ALA A 430 -23.94 -17.27 5.37
CA ALA A 430 -24.38 -16.91 6.71
C ALA A 430 -25.83 -16.38 6.76
N ASN A 431 -26.48 -16.19 5.60
CA ASN A 431 -27.82 -15.60 5.46
C ASN A 431 -27.95 -14.24 6.19
N VAL A 432 -27.01 -13.34 5.90
CA VAL A 432 -26.90 -12.02 6.54
C VAL A 432 -27.04 -10.88 5.52
N PRO A 433 -27.45 -9.67 5.95
CA PRO A 433 -27.50 -8.51 5.07
C PRO A 433 -26.08 -8.03 4.67
N GLN A 434 -26.03 -7.25 3.58
CA GLN A 434 -24.78 -6.82 2.95
C GLN A 434 -23.86 -6.01 3.89
N ASP A 435 -24.41 -5.20 4.78
CA ASP A 435 -23.64 -4.41 5.75
C ASP A 435 -22.92 -5.31 6.78
N VAL A 436 -23.58 -6.37 7.25
CA VAL A 436 -22.99 -7.38 8.14
C VAL A 436 -21.89 -8.14 7.41
N ALA A 437 -22.13 -8.53 6.15
CA ALA A 437 -21.11 -9.21 5.34
C ALA A 437 -19.88 -8.32 5.09
N ARG A 438 -20.08 -7.06 4.69
CA ARG A 438 -18.98 -6.10 4.50
C ARG A 438 -18.19 -5.87 5.77
N LYS A 439 -18.85 -5.88 6.94
CA LYS A 439 -18.16 -5.80 8.25
C LYS A 439 -17.32 -7.04 8.51
N HIS A 440 -17.83 -8.24 8.19
CA HIS A 440 -17.06 -9.48 8.31
C HIS A 440 -15.82 -9.48 7.42
N ILE A 441 -15.96 -9.08 6.15
CA ILE A 441 -14.81 -8.98 5.22
C ILE A 441 -13.75 -7.97 5.71
N LYS A 442 -14.18 -6.84 6.28
CA LYS A 442 -13.24 -5.89 6.92
C LYS A 442 -12.51 -6.51 8.11
N GLU A 443 -13.14 -7.39 8.87
CA GLU A 443 -12.46 -8.10 9.97
C GLU A 443 -11.40 -9.06 9.46
N LEU A 444 -11.66 -9.79 8.37
CA LEU A 444 -10.66 -10.64 7.71
C LEU A 444 -9.44 -9.83 7.24
N ILE A 445 -9.65 -8.62 6.70
CA ILE A 445 -8.55 -7.68 6.37
C ILE A 445 -7.75 -7.32 7.63
N ASN A 446 -8.41 -7.04 8.76
CA ASN A 446 -7.73 -6.73 10.02
C ASN A 446 -6.89 -7.92 10.51
N GLN A 447 -7.41 -9.15 10.42
CA GLN A 447 -6.69 -10.37 10.79
C GLN A 447 -5.46 -10.58 9.91
N ALA A 448 -5.61 -10.44 8.58
CA ALA A 448 -4.48 -10.54 7.66
C ALA A 448 -3.38 -9.50 7.96
N TRP A 449 -3.75 -8.27 8.32
CA TRP A 449 -2.78 -7.24 8.74
C TRP A 449 -2.03 -7.60 10.03
N LYS A 450 -2.67 -8.25 11.01
CA LYS A 450 -1.98 -8.74 12.22
C LYS A 450 -0.95 -9.82 11.88
N SER A 451 -1.28 -10.72 10.95
CA SER A 451 -0.33 -11.73 10.44
C SER A 451 0.85 -11.09 9.73
N ILE A 452 0.60 -10.07 8.88
CA ILE A 452 1.66 -9.29 8.23
C ILE A 452 2.56 -8.61 9.27
N ASN A 453 1.96 -7.96 10.27
CA ASN A 453 2.69 -7.31 11.35
C ASN A 453 3.59 -8.30 12.10
N ALA A 454 3.08 -9.51 12.40
CA ALA A 454 3.83 -10.56 13.07
C ALA A 454 5.06 -11.00 12.27
N HIS A 455 4.95 -11.07 10.94
CA HIS A 455 6.06 -11.39 10.05
C HIS A 455 7.14 -10.31 10.04
N CYS A 456 6.73 -9.04 10.11
CA CYS A 456 7.62 -7.88 9.98
C CYS A 456 8.39 -7.52 11.25
N PHE A 457 7.97 -8.01 12.43
CA PHE A 457 8.56 -7.62 13.72
C PHE A 457 9.47 -8.72 14.27
N GLY A 458 10.66 -8.36 14.76
CA GLY A 458 11.53 -9.26 15.51
C GLY A 458 12.54 -10.08 14.70
N ASN A 459 12.47 -10.07 13.36
CA ASN A 459 13.43 -10.77 12.52
C ASN A 459 14.53 -9.81 12.01
N VAL A 460 15.79 -10.13 12.33
CA VAL A 460 16.93 -9.45 11.71
C VAL A 460 17.11 -10.04 10.30
N GLU A 461 16.71 -9.26 9.31
CA GLU A 461 16.77 -9.65 7.90
C GLU A 461 17.96 -9.03 7.20
N THR A 462 18.43 -9.69 6.15
CA THR A 462 19.38 -9.05 5.22
C THR A 462 18.70 -7.87 4.53
N PRO A 463 19.44 -6.82 4.12
CA PRO A 463 18.85 -5.66 3.45
C PRO A 463 18.02 -6.02 2.21
N PHE A 464 18.42 -7.07 1.50
CA PHE A 464 17.72 -7.59 0.34
C PHE A 464 16.36 -8.19 0.72
N VAL A 465 16.33 -9.11 1.70
CA VAL A 465 15.08 -9.73 2.19
C VAL A 465 14.14 -8.65 2.73
N ARG A 466 14.69 -7.66 3.44
CA ARG A 466 13.91 -6.55 3.95
C ARG A 466 13.24 -5.74 2.84
N THR A 467 13.97 -5.46 1.77
CA THR A 467 13.43 -4.74 0.61
C THR A 467 12.28 -5.53 -0.04
N PHE A 468 12.38 -6.86 -0.13
CA PHE A 468 11.31 -7.70 -0.67
C PHE A 468 10.07 -7.66 0.21
N ILE A 469 10.24 -7.73 1.53
CA ILE A 469 9.14 -7.63 2.49
C ILE A 469 8.48 -6.27 2.43
N ASP A 470 9.23 -5.18 2.37
CA ASP A 470 8.68 -3.83 2.28
C ASP A 470 7.86 -3.65 0.98
N VAL A 471 8.35 -4.16 -0.16
CA VAL A 471 7.59 -4.20 -1.43
C VAL A 471 6.31 -5.03 -1.29
N THR A 472 6.40 -6.17 -0.61
CA THR A 472 5.28 -7.08 -0.41
C THR A 472 4.20 -6.47 0.47
N VAL A 473 4.55 -5.86 1.60
CA VAL A 473 3.61 -5.14 2.47
C VAL A 473 3.01 -3.92 1.77
N ASN A 474 3.79 -3.22 0.94
CA ASN A 474 3.27 -2.10 0.16
C ASN A 474 2.17 -2.51 -0.83
N ALA A 475 2.12 -3.77 -1.29
CA ALA A 475 1.02 -4.24 -2.13
C ALA A 475 -0.33 -4.21 -1.38
N SER A 476 -0.37 -4.57 -0.10
CA SER A 476 -1.57 -4.40 0.75
C SER A 476 -1.99 -2.94 0.90
N ARG A 477 -1.02 -2.02 1.00
CA ARG A 477 -1.28 -0.58 1.10
C ARG A 477 -1.82 -0.01 -0.21
N VAL A 478 -1.28 -0.48 -1.34
CA VAL A 478 -1.77 -0.13 -2.68
C VAL A 478 -3.19 -0.64 -2.88
N ALA A 479 -3.52 -1.86 -2.45
CA ALA A 479 -4.88 -2.39 -2.55
C ALA A 479 -5.91 -1.52 -1.84
N HIS A 480 -5.60 -1.07 -0.62
CA HIS A 480 -6.46 -0.11 0.10
C HIS A 480 -6.71 1.15 -0.72
N MET A 481 -5.65 1.76 -1.27
CA MET A 481 -5.75 2.99 -2.06
C MET A 481 -6.52 2.79 -3.37
N LEU A 482 -6.26 1.69 -4.09
CA LEU A 482 -6.92 1.40 -5.37
C LEU A 482 -8.42 1.19 -5.20
N TYR A 483 -8.84 0.55 -4.11
CA TYR A 483 -10.23 0.12 -3.92
C TYR A 483 -11.03 0.91 -2.88
N GLN A 484 -10.44 1.97 -2.32
CA GLN A 484 -11.06 2.81 -1.29
C GLN A 484 -12.40 3.41 -1.74
N PHE A 485 -12.45 3.92 -2.97
CA PHE A 485 -13.59 4.67 -3.51
C PHE A 485 -14.23 3.98 -4.73
N GLY A 486 -14.02 2.67 -4.89
CA GLY A 486 -14.55 1.88 -6.00
C GLY A 486 -13.45 1.20 -6.81
N ASP A 487 -13.69 0.94 -8.10
CA ASP A 487 -12.72 0.28 -8.97
C ASP A 487 -11.63 1.25 -9.48
N GLY A 488 -10.44 1.19 -8.87
CA GLY A 488 -9.29 2.01 -9.23
C GLY A 488 -8.66 1.72 -10.59
N PHE A 489 -8.97 0.58 -11.23
CA PHE A 489 -8.50 0.26 -12.58
C PHE A 489 -9.60 0.47 -13.63
N GLY A 490 -10.86 0.15 -13.31
CA GLY A 490 -11.98 0.33 -14.22
C GLY A 490 -12.34 1.79 -14.51
N VAL A 491 -12.20 2.68 -13.51
CA VAL A 491 -12.64 4.09 -13.60
C VAL A 491 -11.45 5.06 -13.55
N GLN A 492 -11.07 5.59 -14.72
CA GLN A 492 -9.90 6.47 -14.82
C GLN A 492 -10.13 7.93 -14.35
N ASP A 493 -11.35 8.46 -14.37
CA ASP A 493 -11.60 9.89 -14.12
C ASP A 493 -11.83 10.27 -12.65
N GLY A 494 -11.60 9.33 -11.72
CA GLY A 494 -11.87 9.49 -10.28
C GLY A 494 -10.66 9.90 -9.44
N ASP A 495 -10.61 9.39 -8.21
CA ASP A 495 -9.53 9.63 -7.24
C ASP A 495 -8.15 9.18 -7.73
N ILE A 496 -8.08 8.08 -8.47
CA ILE A 496 -6.83 7.55 -9.03
C ILE A 496 -6.16 8.57 -9.95
N ARG A 497 -6.92 9.28 -10.79
CA ARG A 497 -6.37 10.36 -11.60
C ARG A 497 -5.84 11.51 -10.76
N ARG A 498 -6.55 11.91 -9.70
CA ARG A 498 -6.04 12.94 -8.77
C ARG A 498 -4.73 12.48 -8.14
N GLN A 499 -4.64 11.22 -7.75
CA GLN A 499 -3.44 10.64 -7.18
C GLN A 499 -2.27 10.60 -8.17
N ILE A 500 -2.50 10.18 -9.43
CA ILE A 500 -1.49 10.21 -10.50
C ILE A 500 -1.00 11.63 -10.74
N LEU A 501 -1.93 12.58 -10.89
CA LEU A 501 -1.59 13.98 -11.11
C LEU A 501 -0.76 14.54 -9.95
N SER A 502 -1.07 14.17 -8.71
CA SER A 502 -0.36 14.62 -7.52
C SER A 502 1.02 13.95 -7.41
N ALA A 503 1.09 12.63 -7.45
CA ALA A 503 2.28 11.85 -7.14
C ALA A 503 3.32 11.86 -8.29
N VAL A 504 2.87 11.84 -9.55
CA VAL A 504 3.75 11.63 -10.71
C VAL A 504 3.89 12.88 -11.57
N ILE A 505 2.81 13.63 -11.80
CA ILE A 505 2.79 14.67 -12.86
C ILE A 505 3.20 16.04 -12.34
N HIS A 506 2.48 16.58 -11.35
CA HIS A 506 2.72 17.95 -10.89
C HIS A 506 3.85 17.96 -9.86
N PRO A 507 4.86 18.83 -9.95
CA PRO A 507 5.84 19.01 -8.88
C PRO A 507 5.25 19.77 -7.68
N VAL A 508 5.96 19.77 -6.56
CA VAL A 508 5.74 20.70 -5.45
C VAL A 508 6.39 22.05 -5.79
N ALA A 509 5.70 23.15 -5.53
CA ALA A 509 6.24 24.48 -5.76
C ALA A 509 7.42 24.77 -4.81
N LEU A 510 8.56 25.16 -5.40
CA LEU A 510 9.70 25.74 -4.69
C LEU A 510 9.47 27.25 -4.66
N ASN A 511 9.37 27.85 -3.47
CA ASN A 511 9.21 29.30 -3.32
C ASN A 511 10.55 30.01 -3.51
#